data_AF-A0AAP2UJL4-F1
#
_entry.id   AF-A0AAP2UJL4-F1
#
_cell.length_a   1.000
_cell.length_b   1.000
_cell.length_c   1.000
_cell.angle_alpha   90.00
_cell.angle_beta   90.00
_cell.angle_gamma   90.00
#
_symmetry.space_group_name_H-M   'P 1'
#
loop_
_entity.id
_entity.type
_entity.pdbx_description
1 polymer ?
#
loop_
_entity_poly.entity_id
_entity_poly.type
_entity_poly.pdbx_seq_one_letter_code
_entity_poly.pdbx_strand_id
1 'polypeptide(L)'
;MNIYYYRKAEQIRTAIRQKYIKNGHVNITTQTALVLAIYFKILNENEVEKNINILEKMIVDKGHIDTGFVGTVYINDVLADNDREKLAYDVLLNESYPGWINEINLGATTIWERWNSVLPGGKMNSDGMNSLNHYSYGSILGWMYRYIGGIKAVEPGFKKVIIRPIFDERIKYSKLRYNSAMGEYQIYWKYVNDNRVNITVKIPFLCQAKVILPKKVIDCKSGTYKFDIKLK
;
A
#
# COMPACT_ATOMS: atom_id res chain seq x y z
N MET A 1 23.66 -12.76 12.83
CA MET A 1 22.29 -12.30 13.18
C MET A 1 22.25 -12.09 14.68
N ASN A 2 21.90 -10.88 15.17
CA ASN A 2 22.09 -10.52 16.58
C ASN A 2 20.97 -11.11 17.46
N ILE A 3 21.26 -12.24 18.12
CA ILE A 3 20.32 -13.04 18.92
C ILE A 3 19.60 -12.23 20.01
N TYR A 4 20.24 -11.20 20.56
CA TYR A 4 19.67 -10.37 21.61
C TYR A 4 18.40 -9.63 21.14
N TYR A 5 18.46 -8.96 19.99
CA TYR A 5 17.32 -8.16 19.49
C TYR A 5 16.15 -9.02 19.03
N TYR A 6 16.41 -10.22 18.48
CA TYR A 6 15.34 -11.18 18.15
C TYR A 6 14.61 -11.65 19.41
N ARG A 7 15.34 -12.02 20.46
CA ARG A 7 14.72 -12.40 21.75
C ARG A 7 13.89 -11.26 22.32
N LYS A 8 14.41 -10.03 22.30
CA LYS A 8 13.70 -8.85 22.79
C LYS A 8 12.43 -8.56 21.97
N ALA A 9 12.48 -8.70 20.65
CA ALA A 9 11.32 -8.54 19.78
C ALA A 9 10.22 -9.57 20.10
N GLU A 10 10.57 -10.84 20.28
CA GLU A 10 9.59 -11.88 20.66
C GLU A 10 9.01 -11.67 22.06
N GLN A 11 9.81 -11.20 23.03
CA GLN A 11 9.31 -10.83 24.36
C GLN A 11 8.29 -9.68 24.27
N ILE A 12 8.58 -8.63 23.50
CA ILE A 12 7.67 -7.49 23.29
C ILE A 12 6.40 -7.96 22.57
N ARG A 13 6.54 -8.74 21.49
CA ARG A 13 5.42 -9.33 20.75
C ARG A 13 4.53 -10.15 21.69
N THR A 14 5.12 -10.96 22.56
CA THR A 14 4.39 -11.76 23.56
C THR A 14 3.60 -10.88 24.54
N ALA A 15 4.22 -9.83 25.09
CA ALA A 15 3.56 -8.90 26.00
C ALA A 15 2.41 -8.14 25.31
N ILE A 16 2.61 -7.66 24.08
CA ILE A 16 1.56 -7.02 23.27
C ILE A 16 0.41 -8.00 23.06
N ARG A 17 0.71 -9.25 22.67
CA ARG A 17 -0.32 -10.27 22.45
C ARG A 17 -1.13 -10.54 23.73
N GLN A 18 -0.48 -10.71 24.87
CA GLN A 18 -1.16 -10.94 26.15
C GLN A 18 -2.12 -9.80 26.52
N LYS A 19 -1.77 -8.54 26.20
CA LYS A 19 -2.57 -7.37 26.56
C LYS A 19 -3.66 -7.06 25.54
N TYR A 20 -3.37 -7.20 24.25
CA TYR A 20 -4.17 -6.64 23.17
C TYR A 20 -4.81 -7.67 22.24
N ILE A 21 -4.47 -8.96 22.37
CA ILE A 21 -5.03 -10.03 21.55
C ILE A 21 -5.83 -10.99 22.44
N LYS A 22 -7.13 -11.14 22.18
CA LYS A 22 -8.02 -12.05 22.90
C LYS A 22 -8.70 -13.00 21.93
N ASN A 23 -8.57 -14.31 22.14
CA ASN A 23 -9.06 -15.34 21.22
C ASN A 23 -8.59 -15.10 19.77
N GLY A 24 -7.37 -14.57 19.63
CA GLY A 24 -6.73 -14.15 18.38
C GLY A 24 -7.32 -12.91 17.69
N HIS A 25 -8.25 -12.18 18.31
CA HIS A 25 -8.74 -10.90 17.83
C HIS A 25 -8.00 -9.74 18.49
N VAL A 26 -7.76 -8.67 17.74
CA VAL A 26 -7.35 -7.39 18.32
C VAL A 26 -8.51 -6.83 19.15
N ASN A 27 -8.28 -6.64 20.46
CA ASN A 27 -9.33 -6.22 21.39
C ASN A 27 -9.64 -4.71 21.33
N ILE A 28 -8.71 -3.89 20.83
CA ILE A 28 -8.94 -2.49 20.49
C ILE A 28 -9.29 -2.43 19.01
N THR A 29 -10.57 -2.50 18.67
CA THR A 29 -11.03 -2.65 17.29
C THR A 29 -11.13 -1.29 16.58
N THR A 30 -9.97 -0.67 16.30
CA THR A 30 -9.84 0.46 15.37
C THR A 30 -9.17 0.02 14.08
N GLN A 31 -9.40 0.73 12.97
CA GLN A 31 -8.70 0.43 11.70
C GLN A 31 -7.17 0.44 11.92
N THR A 32 -6.67 1.43 12.65
CA THR A 32 -5.23 1.55 12.98
C THR A 32 -4.72 0.35 13.77
N ALA A 33 -5.41 -0.08 14.82
CA ALA A 33 -4.94 -1.20 15.64
C ALA A 33 -4.88 -2.51 14.85
N LEU A 34 -5.87 -2.79 13.99
CA LEU A 34 -5.87 -3.94 13.09
C LEU A 34 -4.72 -3.87 12.09
N VAL A 35 -4.55 -2.72 11.43
CA VAL A 35 -3.46 -2.48 10.48
C VAL A 35 -2.10 -2.73 11.11
N LEU A 36 -1.82 -2.16 12.29
CA LEU A 36 -0.53 -2.32 12.96
C LEU A 36 -0.30 -3.78 13.42
N ALA A 37 -1.34 -4.44 13.93
CA ALA A 37 -1.23 -5.83 14.38
C ALA A 37 -0.92 -6.80 13.22
N ILE A 38 -1.49 -6.55 12.04
CA ILE A 38 -1.23 -7.33 10.83
C ILE A 38 0.16 -6.98 10.27
N TYR A 39 0.44 -5.70 10.04
CA TYR A 39 1.67 -5.24 9.39
C TYR A 39 2.93 -5.65 10.17
N PHE A 40 2.92 -5.49 11.49
CA PHE A 40 4.06 -5.85 12.36
C PHE A 40 4.08 -7.31 12.80
N LYS A 41 3.23 -8.17 12.22
CA LYS A 41 3.18 -9.61 12.52
C LYS A 41 2.98 -9.92 14.01
N ILE A 42 2.17 -9.09 14.68
CA ILE A 42 1.75 -9.33 16.07
C ILE A 42 0.79 -10.51 16.13
N LEU A 43 -0.09 -10.61 15.13
CA LEU A 43 -0.97 -11.76 14.93
C LEU A 43 -0.18 -12.99 14.48
N ASN A 44 -0.66 -14.17 14.84
CA ASN A 44 -0.22 -15.43 14.24
C ASN A 44 -0.85 -15.57 12.84
N GLU A 45 -0.25 -16.37 11.98
CA GLU A 45 -0.72 -16.55 10.59
C GLU A 45 -2.19 -16.95 10.51
N ASN A 46 -2.62 -17.90 11.36
CA ASN A 46 -4.02 -18.35 11.45
C ASN A 46 -4.99 -17.31 12.05
N GLU A 47 -4.50 -16.18 12.55
CA GLU A 47 -5.30 -15.08 13.09
C GLU A 47 -5.42 -13.92 12.10
N VAL A 48 -4.63 -13.88 11.01
CA VAL A 48 -4.61 -12.73 10.10
C VAL A 48 -5.94 -12.59 9.36
N GLU A 49 -6.43 -13.66 8.73
CA GLU A 49 -7.63 -13.63 7.87
C GLU A 49 -8.86 -13.08 8.60
N LYS A 50 -9.10 -13.50 9.85
CA LYS A 50 -10.23 -12.99 10.62
C LYS A 50 -10.10 -11.50 10.98
N ASN A 51 -8.89 -11.00 11.20
CA ASN A 51 -8.69 -9.59 11.57
C ASN A 51 -8.70 -8.69 10.32
N ILE A 52 -8.19 -9.14 9.17
CA ILE A 52 -8.32 -8.40 7.91
C ILE A 52 -9.79 -8.33 7.44
N ASN A 53 -10.58 -9.38 7.66
CA ASN A 53 -12.04 -9.35 7.39
C ASN A 53 -12.77 -8.32 8.26
N ILE A 54 -12.37 -8.16 9.54
CA ILE A 54 -12.92 -7.11 10.39
C ILE A 54 -12.51 -5.72 9.85
N LEU A 55 -11.25 -5.54 9.46
CA LEU A 55 -10.76 -4.27 8.90
C LEU A 55 -11.51 -3.91 7.62
N GLU A 56 -11.66 -4.85 6.69
CA GLU A 56 -12.44 -4.68 5.46
C GLU A 56 -13.87 -4.25 5.78
N LYS A 57 -14.55 -4.98 6.67
CA LYS A 57 -15.92 -4.64 7.08
C LYS A 57 -16.00 -3.22 7.64
N MET A 58 -15.06 -2.81 8.49
CA MET A 58 -15.03 -1.45 9.04
C MET A 58 -14.86 -0.37 7.97
N ILE A 59 -14.04 -0.61 6.95
CA ILE A 59 -13.85 0.33 5.84
C ILE A 59 -15.12 0.41 4.99
N VAL A 60 -15.69 -0.74 4.64
CA VAL A 60 -16.90 -0.83 3.80
C VAL A 60 -18.11 -0.22 4.50
N ASP A 61 -18.37 -0.58 5.76
CA ASP A 61 -19.51 -0.06 6.53
C ASP A 61 -19.42 1.46 6.73
N LYS A 62 -18.19 1.99 6.90
CA LYS A 62 -17.96 3.43 7.07
C LYS A 62 -17.92 4.18 5.73
N GLY A 63 -17.61 3.48 4.64
CA GLY A 63 -17.40 4.05 3.30
C GLY A 63 -16.06 4.77 3.12
N HIS A 64 -15.20 4.78 4.14
CA HIS A 64 -13.94 5.52 4.12
C HIS A 64 -12.92 5.02 5.17
N ILE A 65 -11.68 5.52 5.10
CA ILE A 65 -10.64 5.25 6.09
C ILE A 65 -10.85 6.05 7.38
N ASP A 66 -10.35 5.51 8.49
CA ASP A 66 -10.42 6.12 9.83
C ASP A 66 -9.07 6.06 10.54
N THR A 67 -8.00 6.17 9.76
CA THR A 67 -6.62 6.09 10.25
C THR A 67 -6.02 7.48 10.44
N GLY A 68 -5.26 7.63 11.52
CA GLY A 68 -4.32 8.74 11.69
C GLY A 68 -2.96 8.42 11.06
N PHE A 69 -1.96 9.27 11.31
CA PHE A 69 -0.63 9.18 10.68
C PHE A 69 -0.03 7.77 10.70
N VAL A 70 -0.10 7.07 11.84
CA VAL A 70 0.55 5.76 11.99
C VAL A 70 -0.18 4.63 11.26
N GLY A 71 -1.50 4.73 11.09
CA GLY A 71 -2.29 3.71 10.38
C GLY A 71 -2.26 3.91 8.86
N THR A 72 -2.34 5.16 8.41
CA THR A 72 -2.44 5.50 6.98
C THR A 72 -1.20 5.07 6.19
N VAL A 73 -0.02 5.04 6.83
CA VAL A 73 1.23 4.58 6.19
C VAL A 73 1.14 3.13 5.70
N TYR A 74 0.35 2.29 6.39
CA TYR A 74 0.36 0.84 6.18
C TYR A 74 -0.95 0.26 5.66
N ILE A 75 -2.08 0.98 5.77
CA ILE A 75 -3.40 0.43 5.48
C ILE A 75 -3.52 -0.17 4.07
N ASN A 76 -3.07 0.54 3.03
CA ASN A 76 -3.12 0.04 1.66
C ASN A 76 -2.16 -1.14 1.42
N ASP A 77 -1.00 -1.16 2.08
CA ASP A 77 -0.07 -2.30 2.03
C ASP A 77 -0.70 -3.54 2.65
N VAL A 78 -1.31 -3.39 3.83
CA VAL A 78 -2.02 -4.46 4.54
C VAL A 78 -3.17 -5.01 3.70
N LEU A 79 -3.98 -4.14 3.10
CA LEU A 79 -5.06 -4.58 2.22
C LEU A 79 -4.53 -5.36 1.01
N ALA A 80 -3.55 -4.79 0.30
CA ALA A 80 -3.02 -5.39 -0.94
C ALA A 80 -2.15 -6.64 -0.72
N ASP A 81 -1.55 -6.83 0.45
CA ASP A 81 -0.79 -8.04 0.78
C ASP A 81 -1.67 -9.16 1.38
N ASN A 82 -2.96 -8.89 1.64
CA ASN A 82 -3.94 -9.86 2.16
C ASN A 82 -5.16 -9.98 1.23
N ASP A 83 -4.93 -10.02 -0.08
CA ASP A 83 -5.94 -10.29 -1.11
C ASP A 83 -7.16 -9.33 -1.08
N ARG A 84 -6.95 -8.07 -0.66
CA ARG A 84 -7.93 -6.97 -0.71
C ARG A 84 -7.45 -5.84 -1.61
N GLU A 85 -6.84 -6.19 -2.74
CA GLU A 85 -6.27 -5.24 -3.70
C GLU A 85 -7.30 -4.23 -4.21
N LYS A 86 -8.51 -4.70 -4.53
CA LYS A 86 -9.60 -3.84 -5.01
C LYS A 86 -9.99 -2.80 -3.96
N LEU A 87 -10.12 -3.22 -2.70
CA LEU A 87 -10.43 -2.34 -1.59
C LEU A 87 -9.31 -1.31 -1.35
N ALA A 88 -8.03 -1.69 -1.55
CA ALA A 88 -6.93 -0.74 -1.48
C ALA A 88 -7.05 0.37 -2.54
N TYR A 89 -7.48 0.03 -3.76
CA TYR A 89 -7.81 1.04 -4.77
C TYR A 89 -9.06 1.85 -4.42
N ASP A 90 -10.09 1.23 -3.85
CA ASP A 90 -11.29 1.93 -3.39
C ASP A 90 -10.93 2.99 -2.32
N VAL A 91 -10.04 2.65 -1.40
CA VAL A 91 -9.49 3.58 -0.41
C VAL A 91 -8.71 4.73 -1.05
N LEU A 92 -7.82 4.44 -2.01
CA LEU A 92 -7.05 5.49 -2.71
C LEU A 92 -7.95 6.44 -3.49
N LEU A 93 -8.94 5.89 -4.19
CA LEU A 93 -9.80 6.60 -5.14
C LEU A 93 -11.10 7.13 -4.50
N ASN A 94 -11.26 7.00 -3.18
CA ASN A 94 -12.42 7.50 -2.47
C ASN A 94 -12.50 9.04 -2.58
N GLU A 95 -13.57 9.53 -3.20
CA GLU A 95 -13.83 10.97 -3.36
C GLU A 95 -14.49 11.61 -2.11
N SER A 96 -15.05 10.79 -1.24
CA SER A 96 -15.72 11.25 -0.02
C SER A 96 -14.73 11.61 1.09
N TYR A 97 -15.15 12.47 2.01
CA TYR A 97 -14.38 12.77 3.21
C TYR A 97 -14.41 11.59 4.19
N PRO A 98 -13.29 11.26 4.85
CA PRO A 98 -11.89 11.62 4.56
C PRO A 98 -11.30 10.80 3.39
N GLY A 99 -10.40 11.42 2.62
CA GLY A 99 -9.66 10.73 1.55
C GLY A 99 -8.78 11.66 0.72
N TRP A 100 -7.80 11.10 0.00
CA TRP A 100 -6.88 11.90 -0.83
C TRP A 100 -7.56 12.59 -2.01
N ILE A 101 -8.49 11.90 -2.68
CA ILE A 101 -9.24 12.52 -3.79
C ILE A 101 -10.16 13.62 -3.27
N ASN A 102 -10.66 13.51 -2.04
CA ASN A 102 -11.42 14.59 -1.40
C ASN A 102 -10.59 15.87 -1.25
N GLU A 103 -9.34 15.77 -0.78
CA GLU A 103 -8.42 16.92 -0.69
C GLU A 103 -8.18 17.55 -2.07
N ILE A 104 -7.93 16.72 -3.09
CA ILE A 104 -7.73 17.16 -4.48
C ILE A 104 -8.97 17.89 -5.00
N ASN A 105 -10.16 17.35 -4.77
CA ASN A 105 -11.44 17.95 -5.17
C ASN A 105 -11.69 19.31 -4.49
N LEU A 106 -11.09 19.54 -3.32
CA LEU A 106 -11.12 20.82 -2.60
C LEU A 106 -9.96 21.77 -2.98
N GLY A 107 -9.14 21.41 -3.97
CA GLY A 107 -8.08 22.26 -4.51
C GLY A 107 -6.70 22.07 -3.90
N ALA A 108 -6.46 20.95 -3.19
CA ALA A 108 -5.14 20.65 -2.65
C ALA A 108 -4.07 20.50 -3.75
N THR A 109 -2.96 21.22 -3.60
CA THR A 109 -1.74 21.05 -4.41
C THR A 109 -0.58 20.43 -3.63
N THR A 110 -0.79 20.21 -2.33
CA THR A 110 0.11 19.60 -1.35
C THR A 110 -0.74 18.73 -0.40
N ILE A 111 -0.11 17.81 0.32
CA ILE A 111 -0.82 16.99 1.32
C ILE A 111 -1.10 17.82 2.57
N TRP A 112 -2.30 17.69 3.13
CA TRP A 112 -2.69 18.42 4.33
C TRP A 112 -2.35 17.68 5.63
N GLU A 113 -2.23 18.42 6.72
CA GLU A 113 -2.03 17.86 8.06
C GLU A 113 -3.27 17.10 8.55
N ARG A 114 -4.45 17.58 8.17
CA ARG A 114 -5.73 16.96 8.51
C ARG A 114 -6.50 16.65 7.24
N TRP A 115 -7.21 15.52 7.25
CA TRP A 115 -8.17 15.19 6.20
C TRP A 115 -9.24 16.26 5.97
N ASN A 116 -9.54 17.06 7.00
CA ASN A 116 -10.50 18.17 6.95
C ASN A 116 -9.82 19.53 7.11
N SER A 117 -8.56 19.70 6.69
CA SER A 117 -7.87 20.98 6.80
C SER A 117 -8.63 22.12 6.12
N VAL A 118 -9.26 21.81 4.98
CA VAL A 118 -10.28 22.63 4.33
C VAL A 118 -11.61 21.88 4.38
N LEU A 119 -12.67 22.56 4.79
CA LEU A 119 -14.04 22.04 4.87
C LEU A 119 -14.78 22.23 3.53
N PRO A 120 -15.91 21.53 3.32
CA PRO A 120 -16.81 21.82 2.21
C PRO A 120 -17.16 23.33 2.16
N GLY A 121 -17.03 23.93 0.99
CA GLY A 121 -17.18 25.37 0.80
C GLY A 121 -15.91 26.20 1.00
N GLY A 122 -14.74 25.56 1.17
CA GLY A 122 -13.43 26.23 1.13
C GLY A 122 -13.02 26.92 2.44
N LYS A 123 -13.79 26.74 3.52
CA LYS A 123 -13.43 27.29 4.83
C LYS A 123 -12.33 26.47 5.46
N MET A 124 -11.33 27.13 6.04
CA MET A 124 -10.32 26.45 6.85
C MET A 124 -10.95 25.84 8.11
N ASN A 125 -10.44 24.70 8.54
CA ASN A 125 -10.75 24.19 9.87
C ASN A 125 -10.34 25.21 10.94
N SER A 126 -11.26 25.52 11.86
CA SER A 126 -11.05 26.48 12.95
C SER A 126 -10.17 25.93 14.07
N ASP A 127 -9.94 24.62 14.12
CA ASP A 127 -9.01 24.01 15.06
C ASP A 127 -7.57 24.47 14.73
N GLY A 128 -6.86 25.04 15.70
CA GLY A 128 -5.62 25.78 15.44
C GLY A 128 -4.48 25.02 14.73
N MET A 129 -4.32 23.71 14.95
CA MET A 129 -3.27 22.91 14.31
C MET A 129 -3.74 22.44 12.93
N ASN A 130 -3.40 23.21 11.88
CA ASN A 130 -3.97 23.04 10.54
C ASN A 130 -3.04 23.48 9.38
N SER A 131 -1.93 22.77 9.16
CA SER A 131 -1.05 22.99 8.00
C SER A 131 -1.62 22.40 6.71
N LEU A 132 -1.50 23.13 5.60
CA LEU A 132 -1.85 22.65 4.25
C LEU A 132 -0.65 21.99 3.52
N ASN A 133 0.47 21.78 4.19
CA ASN A 133 1.66 21.18 3.57
C ASN A 133 2.39 20.28 4.58
N HIS A 134 1.84 19.08 4.78
CA HIS A 134 2.32 18.08 5.72
C HIS A 134 2.40 16.71 5.04
N TYR A 135 3.60 16.14 4.92
CA TYR A 135 3.82 14.96 4.07
C TYR A 135 3.25 13.64 4.61
N SER A 136 2.79 13.60 5.87
CA SER A 136 2.38 12.35 6.56
C SER A 136 1.45 11.47 5.73
N TYR A 137 0.33 12.02 5.24
CA TYR A 137 -0.62 11.26 4.41
C TYR A 137 -0.14 11.05 2.97
N GLY A 138 0.94 11.74 2.56
CA GLY A 138 1.66 11.46 1.32
C GLY A 138 2.38 10.11 1.31
N SER A 139 2.39 9.39 2.44
CA SER A 139 2.86 8.01 2.55
C SER A 139 2.22 7.06 1.53
N ILE A 140 1.01 7.36 1.07
CA ILE A 140 0.30 6.62 0.02
C ILE A 140 1.12 6.47 -1.27
N LEU A 141 2.00 7.43 -1.56
CA LEU A 141 2.89 7.36 -2.72
C LEU A 141 3.77 6.11 -2.68
N GLY A 142 4.20 5.68 -1.49
CA GLY A 142 4.95 4.44 -1.33
C GLY A 142 4.17 3.22 -1.81
N TRP A 143 2.88 3.16 -1.51
CA TRP A 143 1.99 2.10 -2.01
C TRP A 143 1.83 2.21 -3.53
N MET A 144 1.67 3.42 -4.09
CA MET A 144 1.56 3.60 -5.54
C MET A 144 2.80 3.04 -6.27
N TYR A 145 4.01 3.26 -5.74
CA TYR A 145 5.24 2.70 -6.32
C TYR A 145 5.29 1.18 -6.18
N ARG A 146 4.99 0.66 -4.99
CA ARG A 146 5.09 -0.77 -4.67
C ARG A 146 4.04 -1.64 -5.35
N TYR A 147 2.85 -1.10 -5.62
CA TYR A 147 1.67 -1.88 -6.01
C TYR A 147 1.08 -1.43 -7.36
N ILE A 148 0.91 -0.13 -7.61
CA ILE A 148 0.49 0.32 -8.97
C ILE A 148 1.66 0.15 -9.93
N GLY A 149 2.82 0.71 -9.58
CA GLY A 149 4.07 0.51 -10.32
C GLY A 149 4.64 -0.90 -10.15
N GLY A 150 4.33 -1.54 -9.02
CA GLY A 150 4.59 -2.96 -8.79
C GLY A 150 6.01 -3.31 -8.33
N ILE A 151 6.88 -2.34 -8.03
CA ILE A 151 8.28 -2.61 -7.69
C ILE A 151 8.51 -2.72 -6.18
N LYS A 152 9.04 -3.85 -5.71
CA LYS A 152 9.49 -4.05 -4.32
C LYS A 152 10.91 -4.59 -4.29
N ALA A 153 11.77 -4.03 -3.44
CA ALA A 153 13.11 -4.57 -3.22
C ALA A 153 13.04 -5.91 -2.48
N VAL A 154 13.78 -6.92 -2.94
CA VAL A 154 13.99 -8.19 -2.21
C VAL A 154 15.21 -8.08 -1.30
N GLU A 155 16.23 -7.36 -1.76
CA GLU A 155 17.43 -7.05 -1.00
C GLU A 155 17.72 -5.54 -1.04
N PRO A 156 18.38 -4.98 -0.01
CA PRO A 156 18.75 -3.57 0.01
C PRO A 156 19.49 -3.14 -1.26
N GLY A 157 19.22 -1.92 -1.73
CA GLY A 157 19.85 -1.38 -2.94
C GLY A 157 19.20 -1.81 -4.27
N PHE A 158 18.13 -2.61 -4.24
CA PHE A 158 17.36 -3.02 -5.43
C PHE A 158 18.17 -3.83 -6.45
N LYS A 159 19.17 -4.61 -6.04
CA LYS A 159 19.86 -5.53 -6.97
C LYS A 159 18.97 -6.72 -7.34
N LYS A 160 18.10 -7.15 -6.43
CA LYS A 160 16.99 -8.08 -6.68
C LYS A 160 15.66 -7.43 -6.32
N VAL A 161 14.69 -7.53 -7.21
CA VAL A 161 13.35 -6.96 -7.01
C VAL A 161 12.24 -7.96 -7.31
N ILE A 162 11.07 -7.73 -6.75
CA ILE A 162 9.80 -8.28 -7.24
C ILE A 162 9.14 -7.19 -8.08
N ILE A 163 8.61 -7.58 -9.23
CA ILE A 163 7.78 -6.74 -10.09
C ILE A 163 6.41 -7.39 -10.18
N ARG A 164 5.46 -6.88 -9.39
CA ARG A 164 4.08 -7.34 -9.28
C ARG A 164 3.11 -6.15 -9.27
N PRO A 165 2.82 -5.53 -10.43
CA PRO A 165 1.79 -4.51 -10.51
C PRO A 165 0.41 -5.13 -10.25
N ILE A 166 -0.41 -4.42 -9.50
CA ILE A 166 -1.83 -4.72 -9.31
C ILE A 166 -2.60 -3.83 -10.26
N PHE A 167 -3.38 -4.43 -11.14
CA PHE A 167 -4.18 -3.72 -12.13
C PHE A 167 -5.58 -3.40 -11.60
N ASP A 168 -6.02 -2.17 -11.83
CA ASP A 168 -7.40 -1.74 -11.61
C ASP A 168 -7.85 -0.93 -12.83
N GLU A 169 -9.04 -1.24 -13.36
CA GLU A 169 -9.53 -0.66 -14.61
C GLU A 169 -9.81 0.84 -14.55
N ARG A 170 -9.93 1.41 -13.34
CA ARG A 170 -10.03 2.86 -13.13
C ARG A 170 -8.72 3.57 -13.48
N ILE A 171 -7.58 2.87 -13.38
CA ILE A 171 -6.27 3.35 -13.81
C ILE A 171 -5.94 2.74 -15.17
N LYS A 172 -6.12 3.50 -16.25
CA LYS A 172 -5.96 2.97 -17.62
C LYS A 172 -4.51 2.60 -17.97
N TYR A 173 -3.54 3.26 -17.34
CA TYR A 173 -2.11 2.97 -17.51
C TYR A 173 -1.29 3.50 -16.33
N SER A 174 -0.08 2.97 -16.15
CA SER A 174 0.93 3.50 -15.24
C SER A 174 2.31 3.43 -15.87
N LYS A 175 3.09 4.51 -15.75
CA LYS A 175 4.48 4.62 -16.22
C LYS A 175 5.38 4.97 -15.04
N LEU A 176 6.01 3.97 -14.45
CA LEU A 176 6.99 4.15 -13.38
C LEU A 176 8.41 4.20 -13.95
N ARG A 177 9.19 5.18 -13.48
CA ARG A 177 10.65 5.16 -13.52
C ARG A 177 11.16 5.24 -12.09
N TYR A 178 12.06 4.34 -11.71
CA TYR A 178 12.65 4.30 -10.38
C TYR A 178 14.18 4.24 -10.48
N ASN A 179 14.83 5.36 -10.13
CA ASN A 179 16.28 5.48 -10.09
C ASN A 179 16.80 4.88 -8.79
N SER A 180 17.19 3.61 -8.83
CA SER A 180 17.81 2.94 -7.69
C SER A 180 19.32 3.15 -7.67
N ALA A 181 19.99 2.71 -6.61
CA ALA A 181 21.44 2.69 -6.53
C ALA A 181 22.10 1.81 -7.61
N MET A 182 21.36 0.87 -8.20
CA MET A 182 21.84 -0.02 -9.26
C MET A 182 21.50 0.47 -10.68
N GLY A 183 20.77 1.58 -10.80
CA GLY A 183 20.32 2.14 -12.06
C GLY A 183 18.80 2.24 -12.17
N GLU A 184 18.33 2.64 -13.34
CA GLU A 184 16.91 2.93 -13.57
C GLU A 184 16.12 1.66 -13.90
N TYR A 185 15.10 1.40 -13.09
CA TYR A 185 13.99 0.51 -13.43
C TYR A 185 12.92 1.28 -14.17
N GLN A 186 12.35 0.68 -15.22
CA GLN A 186 11.14 1.22 -15.87
C GLN A 186 10.06 0.15 -15.89
N ILE A 187 8.86 0.48 -15.44
CA ILE A 187 7.70 -0.41 -15.48
C ILE A 187 6.56 0.38 -16.08
N TYR A 188 6.13 -0.04 -17.26
CA TYR A 188 5.01 0.57 -17.97
C TYR A 188 3.96 -0.47 -18.22
N TRP A 189 2.72 -0.24 -17.78
CA TRP A 189 1.59 -1.06 -18.18
C TRP A 189 0.42 -0.21 -18.65
N LYS A 190 -0.40 -0.78 -19.54
CA LYS A 190 -1.60 -0.14 -20.10
C LYS A 190 -2.65 -1.18 -20.45
N TYR A 191 -3.90 -0.90 -20.09
CA TYR A 191 -5.06 -1.64 -20.58
C TYR A 191 -5.21 -1.44 -22.08
N VAL A 192 -5.28 -2.54 -22.82
CA VAL A 192 -5.59 -2.55 -24.26
C VAL A 192 -7.11 -2.69 -24.47
N ASN A 193 -7.76 -3.42 -23.58
CA ASN A 193 -9.21 -3.54 -23.41
C ASN A 193 -9.49 -4.10 -22.00
N ASP A 194 -10.76 -4.33 -21.68
CA ASP A 194 -11.23 -4.72 -20.33
C ASP A 194 -10.61 -6.01 -19.77
N ASN A 195 -10.02 -6.86 -20.62
CA ASN A 195 -9.44 -8.13 -20.19
C ASN A 195 -7.96 -8.31 -20.59
N ARG A 196 -7.31 -7.27 -21.12
CA ARG A 196 -5.91 -7.37 -21.59
C ARG A 196 -5.08 -6.17 -21.20
N VAL A 197 -3.88 -6.45 -20.69
CA VAL A 197 -2.88 -5.46 -20.29
C VAL A 197 -1.57 -5.75 -21.00
N ASN A 198 -1.01 -4.73 -21.65
CA ASN A 198 0.37 -4.78 -22.12
C ASN A 198 1.28 -4.20 -21.05
N ILE A 199 2.38 -4.87 -20.76
CA ILE A 199 3.40 -4.43 -19.81
C ILE A 199 4.79 -4.49 -20.43
N THR A 200 5.60 -3.46 -20.18
CA THR A 200 7.02 -3.38 -20.50
C THR A 200 7.80 -3.19 -19.21
N VAL A 201 8.84 -4.00 -19.01
CA VAL A 201 9.71 -3.95 -17.84
C VAL A 201 11.15 -3.81 -18.31
N LYS A 202 11.84 -2.77 -17.85
CA LYS A 202 13.29 -2.56 -18.03
C LYS A 202 13.99 -2.77 -16.69
N ILE A 203 14.94 -3.71 -16.69
CA ILE A 203 15.75 -4.07 -15.53
C ILE A 203 17.19 -3.60 -15.79
N PRO A 204 17.80 -2.82 -14.87
CA PRO A 204 19.14 -2.31 -15.04
C PRO A 204 20.20 -3.43 -15.05
N PHE A 205 21.41 -3.08 -15.52
CA PHE A 205 22.54 -4.01 -15.60
C PHE A 205 22.86 -4.64 -14.23
N LEU A 206 23.31 -5.90 -14.24
CA LEU A 206 23.61 -6.71 -13.04
C LEU A 206 22.47 -6.93 -12.04
N CYS A 207 21.24 -6.57 -12.41
CA CYS A 207 20.06 -6.77 -11.57
C CYS A 207 19.19 -7.94 -12.02
N GLN A 208 18.33 -8.38 -11.12
CA GLN A 208 17.37 -9.46 -11.34
C GLN A 208 15.98 -9.04 -10.85
N ALA A 209 14.94 -9.53 -11.52
CA ALA A 209 13.57 -9.35 -11.08
C ALA A 209 12.78 -10.65 -11.14
N LYS A 210 12.01 -10.94 -10.08
CA LYS A 210 10.92 -11.90 -10.16
C LYS A 210 9.66 -11.16 -10.61
N VAL A 211 9.29 -11.36 -11.86
CA VAL A 211 8.09 -10.73 -12.45
C VAL A 211 6.89 -11.64 -12.20
N ILE A 212 5.90 -11.12 -11.50
CA ILE A 212 4.67 -11.82 -11.10
C ILE A 212 3.50 -11.11 -11.76
N LEU A 213 2.89 -11.77 -12.73
CA LEU A 213 1.73 -11.29 -13.49
C LEU A 213 0.61 -12.34 -13.38
N PRO A 214 -0.65 -11.99 -13.67
CA PRO A 214 -1.73 -12.97 -13.78
C PRO A 214 -1.31 -14.20 -14.58
N LYS A 215 -1.37 -15.38 -13.93
CA LYS A 215 -1.03 -16.70 -14.49
C LYS A 215 0.41 -16.85 -14.99
N LYS A 216 1.32 -15.93 -14.64
CA LYS A 216 2.70 -15.94 -15.13
C LYS A 216 3.69 -15.48 -14.06
N VAL A 217 4.63 -16.34 -13.72
CA VAL A 217 5.76 -16.01 -12.84
C VAL A 217 7.04 -16.31 -13.62
N ILE A 218 7.94 -15.33 -13.71
CA ILE A 218 9.18 -15.45 -14.47
C ILE A 218 10.32 -14.72 -13.79
N ASP A 219 11.48 -15.36 -13.73
CA ASP A 219 12.72 -14.71 -13.30
C ASP A 219 13.41 -14.07 -14.51
N CYS A 220 13.64 -12.76 -14.42
CA CYS A 220 14.27 -11.96 -15.45
C CYS A 220 15.64 -11.44 -14.96
N LYS A 221 16.62 -11.40 -15.86
CA LYS A 221 17.90 -10.70 -15.65
C LYS A 221 17.80 -9.26 -16.16
N SER A 222 18.91 -8.54 -16.21
CA SER A 222 18.99 -7.24 -16.89
C SER A 222 18.50 -7.32 -18.33
N GLY A 223 17.71 -6.36 -18.77
CA GLY A 223 17.14 -6.33 -20.11
C GLY A 223 15.80 -5.62 -20.16
N THR A 224 15.20 -5.62 -21.35
CA THR A 224 13.83 -5.12 -21.56
C THR A 224 12.93 -6.26 -21.97
N TYR A 225 11.81 -6.41 -21.27
CA TYR A 225 10.84 -7.47 -21.44
C TYR A 225 9.48 -6.87 -21.76
N LYS A 226 8.73 -7.50 -22.65
CA LYS A 226 7.35 -7.13 -22.98
C LYS A 226 6.45 -8.32 -22.75
N PHE A 227 5.30 -8.09 -22.13
CA PHE A 227 4.30 -9.11 -21.91
C PHE A 227 2.92 -8.57 -22.30
N ASP A 228 2.12 -9.46 -22.89
CA ASP A 228 0.69 -9.28 -23.13
C ASP A 228 -0.04 -10.25 -22.20
N ILE A 229 -0.85 -9.70 -21.29
CA ILE A 229 -1.45 -10.42 -20.19
C ILE A 229 -2.97 -10.39 -20.33
N LYS A 230 -3.59 -11.56 -20.28
CA LYS A 230 -5.04 -11.73 -20.14
C LYS A 230 -5.39 -11.81 -18.65
N LEU A 231 -6.31 -10.97 -18.18
CA LEU A 231 -6.65 -10.88 -16.74
C LEU A 231 -7.60 -12.00 -16.28
N LYS A 232 -8.49 -12.47 -17.17
CA LYS A 232 -9.45 -13.57 -16.99
C LYS A 232 -9.16 -14.74 -17.93
#